data_AF-A0A3D0PXH2-F1
#
_entry.id   AF-A0A3D0PXH2-F1
#
_cell.length_a   1.000
_cell.length_b   1.000
_cell.length_c   1.000
_cell.angle_alpha   90.00
_cell.angle_beta   90.00
_cell.angle_gamma   90.00
#
_symmetry.space_group_name_H-M   'P 1'
#
loop_
_entity.id
_entity.type
_entity.pdbx_description
1 polymer ?
#
loop_
_entity_poly.entity_id
_entity_poly.type
_entity_poly.pdbx_seq_one_letter_code
_entity_poly.pdbx_strand_id
1 'polypeptide(L)'
;MSVLDELVSGAVEDARAREKVVPLDEVKRRAAQAAAPIDASQWLKRPDGIPVIAEIKRASPSKGHLSDIPDPAALAREYEQGGASAISVLTEGRRFLGSLGDFDKVRAAVHIPVLRKDFIV
;
A
#
# COMPACT_ATOMS: atom_id res chain seq x y z
N MET A 1 -9.03 18.87 16.98
CA MET A 1 -8.31 17.69 16.45
C MET A 1 -7.83 18.04 15.07
N SER A 2 -6.59 17.68 14.76
CA SER A 2 -6.01 17.84 13.42
C SER A 2 -6.51 16.73 12.47
N VAL A 3 -6.36 16.93 11.16
CA VAL A 3 -6.66 15.86 10.17
C VAL A 3 -5.82 14.61 10.43
N LEU A 4 -4.58 14.78 10.91
CA LEU A 4 -3.72 13.66 11.26
C LEU A 4 -4.24 12.90 12.49
N ASP A 5 -4.76 13.61 13.50
CA ASP A 5 -5.32 12.99 14.71
C ASP A 5 -6.50 12.07 14.34
N GLU A 6 -7.38 12.53 13.45
CA GLU A 6 -8.52 11.75 12.97
C GLU A 6 -8.07 10.50 12.18
N LEU A 7 -7.06 10.64 11.31
CA LEU A 7 -6.50 9.54 10.53
C LEU A 7 -5.86 8.47 11.42
N VAL A 8 -5.09 8.90 12.41
CA VAL A 8 -4.46 8.00 13.38
C VAL A 8 -5.51 7.30 14.25
N SER A 9 -6.52 8.03 14.75
CA SER A 9 -7.62 7.41 15.51
C SER A 9 -8.35 6.36 14.69
N GLY A 10 -8.66 6.66 13.42
CA GLY A 10 -9.28 5.70 12.50
C GLY A 10 -8.41 4.47 12.26
N ALA A 11 -7.10 4.65 12.09
CA ALA A 11 -6.16 3.54 11.89
C ALA A 11 -6.10 2.60 13.11
N VAL A 12 -6.11 3.15 14.34
CA VAL A 12 -6.17 2.35 15.59
C VAL A 12 -7.48 1.57 15.70
N GLU A 13 -8.61 2.21 15.39
CA GLU A 13 -9.92 1.55 15.38
C GLU A 13 -9.97 0.39 14.39
N ASP A 14 -9.50 0.62 13.16
CA ASP A 14 -9.49 -0.38 12.10
C ASP A 14 -8.52 -1.53 12.42
N ALA A 15 -7.37 -1.24 13.03
CA ALA A 15 -6.44 -2.26 13.51
C ALA A 15 -7.08 -3.15 14.59
N ARG A 16 -7.71 -2.56 15.61
CA ARG A 16 -8.42 -3.30 16.66
C ARG A 16 -9.59 -4.11 16.11
N ALA A 17 -10.31 -3.60 15.11
CA ALA A 17 -11.38 -4.34 14.45
C ALA A 17 -10.85 -5.57 13.71
N ARG A 18 -9.72 -5.44 12.98
CA ARG A 18 -9.07 -6.57 12.29
C ARG A 18 -8.49 -7.59 13.27
N GLU A 19 -7.92 -7.15 14.39
CA GLU A 19 -7.32 -8.05 15.39
C GLU A 19 -8.36 -8.98 16.03
N LYS A 20 -9.63 -8.54 16.14
CA LYS A 20 -10.74 -9.39 16.58
C LYS A 20 -11.06 -10.54 15.61
N VAL A 21 -10.69 -10.41 14.34
CA VAL A 21 -10.93 -11.40 13.28
C VAL A 21 -9.70 -12.27 13.07
N VAL A 22 -8.51 -11.65 13.05
CA VAL A 22 -7.22 -12.32 12.89
C VAL A 22 -6.29 -11.84 14.02
N PRO A 23 -6.11 -12.64 15.08
CA PRO A 23 -5.25 -12.28 16.20
C PRO A 23 -3.80 -12.02 15.79
N LEU A 24 -3.09 -11.17 16.54
CA LEU A 24 -1.70 -10.80 16.25
C LEU A 24 -0.76 -12.00 16.09
N ASP A 25 -0.93 -13.05 16.89
CA ASP A 25 -0.07 -14.24 16.80
C ASP A 25 -0.25 -14.99 15.47
N GLU A 26 -1.47 -14.99 14.93
CA GLU A 26 -1.74 -15.54 13.60
C GLU A 26 -1.12 -14.65 12.51
N VAL A 27 -1.15 -13.32 12.66
CA VAL A 27 -0.46 -12.41 11.74
C VAL A 27 1.06 -12.64 11.75
N LYS A 28 1.67 -12.79 12.93
CA LYS A 28 3.11 -13.10 13.08
C LYS A 28 3.46 -14.42 12.41
N ARG A 29 2.64 -15.46 12.63
CA ARG A 29 2.83 -16.78 12.00
C ARG A 29 2.76 -16.69 10.48
N ARG A 30 1.78 -15.98 9.92
CA ARG A 30 1.65 -15.77 8.47
C ARG A 30 2.82 -14.98 7.91
N ALA A 31 3.26 -13.93 8.60
CA ALA A 31 4.40 -13.11 8.18
C ALA A 31 5.70 -13.92 8.11
N ALA A 32 5.94 -14.81 9.08
CA ALA A 32 7.11 -15.69 9.08
C ALA A 32 7.09 -16.75 7.95
N GLN A 33 5.91 -17.08 7.44
CA GLN A 33 5.71 -18.05 6.34
C GLN A 33 5.62 -17.39 4.96
N ALA A 34 5.55 -16.06 4.90
CA ALA A 34 5.45 -15.33 3.64
C ALA A 34 6.74 -15.44 2.83
N ALA A 35 6.64 -15.21 1.52
CA ALA A 35 7.81 -15.11 0.67
C ALA A 35 8.75 -14.01 1.17
N ALA A 36 10.06 -14.21 0.98
CA ALA A 36 11.06 -13.24 1.37
C ALA A 36 10.79 -11.87 0.70
N PRO A 37 11.01 -10.75 1.41
CA PRO A 37 10.81 -9.44 0.84
C PRO A 37 11.79 -9.19 -0.30
N ILE A 38 11.34 -8.47 -1.33
CA ILE A 38 12.23 -7.95 -2.38
C ILE A 38 13.09 -6.83 -1.78
N ASP A 39 14.41 -6.88 -2.01
CA ASP A 39 15.31 -5.83 -1.56
C ASP A 39 15.05 -4.53 -2.33
N ALA A 40 14.23 -3.66 -1.75
CA ALA A 40 13.86 -2.38 -2.34
C ALA A 40 15.07 -1.47 -2.58
N SER A 41 16.18 -1.64 -1.86
CA SER A 41 17.37 -0.81 -2.05
C SER A 41 18.01 -1.03 -3.42
N GLN A 42 17.94 -2.26 -3.96
CA GLN A 42 18.44 -2.58 -5.30
C GLN A 42 17.65 -1.88 -6.40
N TRP A 43 16.36 -1.63 -6.17
CA TRP A 43 15.48 -0.95 -7.13
C TRP A 43 15.57 0.57 -7.03
N LEU A 44 15.69 1.08 -5.80
CA LEU A 44 15.70 2.52 -5.52
C LEU A 44 17.09 3.17 -5.66
N LYS A 45 18.17 2.39 -5.70
CA LYS A 45 19.55 2.91 -5.84
C LYS A 45 20.20 2.57 -7.18
N ARG A 46 19.40 2.28 -8.21
CA ARG A 46 19.94 1.98 -9.54
C ARG A 46 20.64 3.21 -10.13
N PRO A 47 21.81 3.06 -10.76
CA PRO A 47 22.55 4.19 -11.31
C PRO A 47 22.00 4.69 -12.65
N ASP A 48 21.07 3.96 -13.27
CA ASP A 48 20.58 4.17 -14.63
C ASP A 48 19.39 5.13 -14.74
N GLY A 49 19.03 5.85 -13.68
CA GLY A 49 17.99 6.86 -13.75
C GLY A 49 17.55 7.43 -12.40
N ILE A 50 16.47 8.23 -12.44
CA ILE A 50 15.80 8.72 -11.24
C ILE A 50 14.80 7.64 -10.79
N PRO A 51 14.95 7.06 -9.59
CA PRO A 51 14.01 6.07 -9.09
C PRO A 51 12.64 6.70 -8.84
N VAL A 52 11.58 6.04 -9.30
CA VAL A 52 10.19 6.50 -9.14
C VAL A 52 9.40 5.46 -8.35
N ILE A 53 8.75 5.91 -7.27
CA ILE A 53 7.72 5.14 -6.58
C ILE A 53 6.37 5.62 -7.07
N ALA A 54 5.72 4.83 -7.93
CA ALA A 54 4.40 5.17 -8.48
C ALA A 54 3.30 4.81 -7.47
N GLU A 55 2.39 5.74 -7.19
CA GLU A 55 1.38 5.57 -6.14
C GLU A 55 -0.03 5.32 -6.71
N ILE A 56 -0.65 4.23 -6.26
CA ILE A 56 -2.07 3.94 -6.50
C ILE A 56 -2.88 4.59 -5.39
N LYS A 57 -3.62 5.65 -5.75
CA LYS A 57 -4.41 6.47 -4.81
C LYS A 57 -5.69 6.98 -5.45
N ARG A 58 -6.85 6.64 -4.85
CA ARG A 58 -8.18 7.06 -5.33
C ARG A 58 -8.62 8.42 -4.80
N ALA A 59 -8.22 8.78 -3.58
CA ALA A 59 -8.60 10.05 -2.95
C ALA A 59 -7.53 10.60 -2.01
N SER A 60 -7.64 11.87 -1.61
CA SER A 60 -6.90 12.44 -0.49
C SER A 60 -7.75 13.44 0.31
N PRO A 61 -7.48 13.65 1.62
CA PRO A 61 -8.18 14.66 2.41
C PRO A 61 -8.15 16.07 1.81
N SER A 62 -7.04 16.42 1.14
CA SER A 62 -6.82 17.75 0.58
C SER A 62 -7.45 17.99 -0.78
N LYS A 63 -7.66 16.94 -1.59
CA LYS A 63 -8.14 17.05 -2.98
C LYS A 63 -9.45 16.31 -3.25
N GLY A 64 -9.96 15.56 -2.27
CA GLY A 64 -11.12 14.70 -2.44
C GLY A 64 -10.81 13.52 -3.36
N HIS A 65 -11.78 13.12 -4.17
CA HIS A 65 -11.64 12.07 -5.18
C HIS A 65 -10.68 12.52 -6.30
N LEU A 66 -9.75 11.64 -6.67
CA LEU A 66 -8.73 11.88 -7.69
C LEU A 66 -8.97 11.07 -8.96
N SER A 67 -9.30 9.79 -8.81
CA SER A 67 -9.46 8.86 -9.92
C SER A 67 -10.18 7.60 -9.48
N ASP A 68 -11.06 7.10 -10.35
CA ASP A 68 -11.58 5.74 -10.27
C ASP A 68 -10.49 4.76 -10.68
N ILE A 69 -10.23 3.77 -9.82
CA ILE A 69 -9.26 2.70 -10.07
C ILE A 69 -9.98 1.36 -9.86
N PRO A 70 -10.74 0.89 -10.86
CA PRO A 70 -11.51 -0.35 -10.76
C PRO A 70 -10.60 -1.58 -10.69
N ASP A 71 -9.44 -1.54 -11.36
CA ASP A 71 -8.43 -2.59 -11.32
C ASP A 71 -7.05 -2.03 -10.92
N PRO A 72 -6.69 -2.06 -9.62
CA PRO A 72 -5.37 -1.63 -9.17
C PRO A 72 -4.23 -2.54 -9.67
N ALA A 73 -4.52 -3.81 -9.99
CA ALA A 73 -3.50 -4.72 -10.50
C ALA A 73 -3.12 -4.36 -11.95
N ALA A 74 -4.10 -4.00 -12.79
CA ALA A 74 -3.83 -3.50 -14.14
C ALA A 74 -2.97 -2.23 -14.09
N LEU A 75 -3.36 -1.24 -13.28
CA LEU A 75 -2.61 0.01 -13.12
C LEU A 75 -1.18 -0.22 -12.60
N ALA A 76 -1.00 -1.17 -11.66
CA ALA A 76 0.34 -1.52 -11.16
C ALA A 76 1.25 -2.10 -12.25
N ARG A 77 0.70 -2.94 -13.15
CA ARG A 77 1.45 -3.47 -14.30
C ARG A 77 1.85 -2.37 -15.28
N GLU A 78 0.96 -1.40 -15.53
CA GLU A 78 1.28 -0.25 -16.36
C GLU A 78 2.42 0.59 -15.74
N TYR A 79 2.40 0.81 -14.43
CA TYR A 79 3.50 1.48 -13.73
C TYR A 79 4.81 0.70 -13.80
N GLU A 80 4.79 -0.61 -13.59
CA GLU A 80 5.97 -1.46 -13.73
C GLU A 80 6.53 -1.42 -15.17
N GLN A 81 5.68 -1.55 -16.19
CA GLN A 81 6.05 -1.44 -17.60
C GLN A 81 6.59 -0.04 -17.95
N GLY A 82 6.07 1.00 -17.31
CA GLY A 82 6.53 2.37 -17.44
C GLY A 82 7.85 2.67 -16.73
N GLY A 83 8.46 1.68 -16.06
CA GLY A 83 9.75 1.81 -15.40
C GLY A 83 9.70 2.26 -13.94
N ALA A 84 8.54 2.12 -13.26
CA ALA A 84 8.48 2.37 -11.83
C ALA A 84 9.47 1.46 -11.08
N SER A 85 10.20 2.04 -10.12
CA SER A 85 11.13 1.31 -9.28
C SER A 85 10.44 0.60 -8.12
N ALA A 86 9.27 1.09 -7.71
CA ALA A 86 8.39 0.46 -6.74
C ALA A 86 6.95 0.96 -6.91
N ILE A 87 5.98 0.21 -6.37
CA ILE A 87 4.58 0.64 -6.28
C ILE A 87 4.24 1.00 -4.84
N SER A 88 3.66 2.17 -4.61
CA SER A 88 3.03 2.55 -3.35
C SER A 88 1.52 2.30 -3.46
N VAL A 89 0.93 1.58 -2.50
CA VAL A 89 -0.50 1.29 -2.49
C VAL A 89 -1.11 1.85 -1.21
N LEU A 90 -2.07 2.76 -1.35
CA LEU A 90 -2.85 3.25 -0.21
C LEU A 90 -3.75 2.13 0.31
N THR A 91 -3.67 1.84 1.62
CA THR A 91 -4.53 0.84 2.26
C THR A 91 -5.51 1.42 3.28
N GLU A 92 -5.45 2.72 3.52
CA GLU A 92 -6.39 3.47 4.37
C GLU A 92 -7.75 3.62 3.65
N GLY A 93 -8.83 3.17 4.30
CA GLY A 93 -10.14 3.04 3.65
C GLY A 93 -11.09 4.23 3.80
N ARG A 94 -10.93 5.09 4.80
CA ARG A 94 -11.91 6.14 5.14
C ARG A 94 -11.70 7.43 4.34
N ARG A 95 -10.45 7.85 4.15
CA ARG A 95 -10.08 9.12 3.50
C ARG A 95 -9.38 8.94 2.17
N PHE A 96 -8.63 7.85 1.98
CA PHE A 96 -7.88 7.57 0.75
C PHE A 96 -8.58 6.57 -0.17
N LEU A 97 -9.65 5.91 0.31
CA LEU A 97 -10.43 4.90 -0.41
C LEU A 97 -9.56 3.74 -0.94
N GLY A 98 -8.57 3.35 -0.14
CA GLY A 98 -7.71 2.20 -0.35
C GLY A 98 -8.18 0.97 0.41
N SER A 99 -7.48 -0.15 0.25
CA SER A 99 -7.76 -1.37 1.00
C SER A 99 -6.57 -2.34 1.02
N LEU A 100 -6.54 -3.22 2.01
CA LEU A 100 -5.59 -4.35 2.02
C LEU A 100 -5.81 -5.29 0.81
N GLY A 101 -7.05 -5.43 0.32
CA GLY A 101 -7.34 -6.21 -0.88
C GLY A 101 -6.74 -5.61 -2.15
N ASP A 102 -6.63 -4.27 -2.24
CA ASP A 102 -5.88 -3.63 -3.33
C ASP A 102 -4.39 -3.96 -3.24
N PHE A 103 -3.81 -3.95 -2.03
CA PHE A 103 -2.41 -4.31 -1.81
C PHE A 103 -2.12 -5.75 -2.25
N ASP A 104 -2.98 -6.71 -1.87
CA ASP A 104 -2.84 -8.12 -2.26
C ASP A 104 -2.90 -8.30 -3.77
N LYS A 105 -3.87 -7.65 -4.44
CA LYS A 105 -4.00 -7.66 -5.91
C LYS A 105 -2.75 -7.10 -6.60
N VAL A 106 -2.23 -5.98 -6.11
CA VAL A 106 -1.02 -5.35 -6.66
C VAL A 106 0.19 -6.23 -6.45
N ARG A 107 0.40 -6.77 -5.23
CA ARG A 107 1.53 -7.64 -4.92
C ARG A 107 1.55 -8.90 -5.80
N ALA A 108 0.39 -9.45 -6.12
CA ALA A 108 0.27 -10.61 -7.01
C ALA A 108 0.52 -10.27 -8.50
N ALA A 109 0.51 -8.99 -8.89
CA ALA A 109 0.52 -8.57 -10.28
C ALA A 109 1.87 -8.05 -10.79
N VAL A 110 2.77 -7.62 -9.90
CA VAL A 110 4.07 -7.00 -10.24
C VAL A 110 5.24 -7.75 -9.60
N HIS A 111 6.43 -7.55 -10.15
CA HIS A 111 7.70 -8.15 -9.72
C HIS A 111 8.66 -7.16 -9.08
N ILE A 112 8.29 -5.88 -9.03
CA ILE A 112 9.00 -4.83 -8.27
C ILE A 112 8.55 -4.76 -6.79
N PRO A 113 9.27 -4.05 -5.92
CA PRO A 113 8.86 -3.80 -4.54
C PRO A 113 7.50 -3.10 -4.45
N VAL A 114 6.72 -3.44 -3.42
CA VAL A 114 5.43 -2.82 -3.13
C VAL A 114 5.44 -2.29 -1.69
N LEU A 115 5.19 -0.99 -1.55
CA LEU A 115 5.09 -0.27 -0.28
C LEU A 115 3.64 -0.20 0.15
N ARG A 116 3.36 -0.66 1.38
CA ARG A 116 2.07 -0.39 2.04
C ARG A 116 2.08 1.04 2.53
N LYS A 117 1.27 1.89 1.91
CA LYS A 117 1.12 3.30 2.30
C LYS A 117 -0.11 3.42 3.20
N ASP A 118 0.14 3.64 4.48
CA ASP A 118 -0.89 3.71 5.51
C ASP A 118 -0.38 4.48 6.72
N PHE A 119 -1.25 4.66 7.73
CA PHE A 119 -0.88 5.13 9.05
C PHE A 119 -0.54 3.93 9.93
N ILE A 120 0.75 3.73 10.22
CA ILE A 120 1.27 2.60 11.01
C ILE A 120 1.40 3.03 12.47
N VAL A 121 0.55 2.48 13.35
CA VAL A 121 0.42 2.81 14.79
C VAL A 121 0.03 1.60 15.61
#